data_AF-A0A950L322-F1
#
_entry.id   AF-A0A950L322-F1
#
_cell.length_a   1.000
_cell.length_b   1.000
_cell.length_c   1.000
_cell.angle_alpha   90.00
_cell.angle_beta   90.00
_cell.angle_gamma   90.00
#
_symmetry.space_group_name_H-M   'P 1'
#
loop_
_entity.id
_entity.type
_entity.pdbx_description
1 polymer ?
#
loop_
_entity_poly.entity_id
_entity_poly.type
_entity_poly.pdbx_seq_one_letter_code
_entity_poly.pdbx_strand_id
1 'polypeptide(L)'
;MRSLAAITVLTALVVTIAAAPATRTAPAPATADAPADEYFGPFKYSALSVRTKIDALARSYNERWQDDASLVHDALMIESSYRVWAQRYPRDKWLAPTAYHLAQLYQEVQTPDARAHALAMYQYVAKAFPASKEAHNARLRLRQGLPPLHPESPVSPTPNPYAPTPTPTAEPTATPSPTPTATPTATPSPTPQPKRKRLF
;
A
#
# COMPACT_ATOMS: atom_id res chain seq x y z
N MET A 1 -37.25 34.95 38.79
CA MET A 1 -37.63 36.18 38.06
C MET A 1 -36.52 36.52 37.07
N ARG A 2 -36.92 36.99 35.88
CA ARG A 2 -36.13 37.54 34.76
C ARG A 2 -35.67 36.54 33.68
N SER A 3 -36.55 36.47 32.67
CA SER A 3 -36.33 36.17 31.26
C SER A 3 -35.09 36.81 30.65
N LEU A 4 -34.57 36.21 29.58
CA LEU A 4 -34.26 36.92 28.34
C LEU A 4 -34.25 35.95 27.15
N ALA A 5 -35.03 36.33 26.14
CA ALA A 5 -35.23 35.64 24.88
C ALA A 5 -33.98 35.70 24.00
N ALA A 6 -33.72 34.64 23.24
CA ALA A 6 -32.74 34.65 22.16
C ALA A 6 -33.44 34.33 20.83
N ILE A 7 -33.19 35.23 19.88
CA ILE A 7 -33.85 35.42 18.60
C ILE A 7 -33.45 34.31 17.63
N THR A 8 -34.44 33.56 17.13
CA THR A 8 -34.26 32.56 16.08
C THR A 8 -34.15 33.27 14.73
N VAL A 9 -32.95 33.33 14.16
CA VAL A 9 -32.74 33.79 12.77
C VAL A 9 -32.92 32.58 11.85
N LEU A 10 -34.04 32.56 11.12
CA LEU A 10 -34.35 31.54 10.13
C LEU A 10 -33.72 31.94 8.78
N THR A 11 -32.53 31.42 8.48
CA THR A 11 -31.88 31.61 7.17
C THR A 11 -32.35 30.50 6.22
N ALA A 12 -33.23 30.84 5.27
CA ALA A 12 -33.69 29.92 4.24
C ALA A 12 -32.60 29.74 3.17
N LEU A 13 -31.87 28.62 3.22
CA LEU A 13 -30.95 28.20 2.17
C LEU A 13 -31.75 27.48 1.07
N VAL A 14 -31.96 28.17 -0.06
CA VAL A 14 -32.53 27.56 -1.27
C VAL A 14 -31.43 26.75 -1.95
N VAL A 15 -31.43 25.44 -1.75
CA VAL A 15 -30.56 24.50 -2.46
C VAL A 15 -31.24 24.12 -3.78
N THR A 16 -30.74 24.67 -4.89
CA THR A 16 -31.09 24.24 -6.25
C THR A 16 -30.40 22.91 -6.54
N ILE A 17 -31.14 21.81 -6.39
CA ILE A 17 -30.65 20.47 -6.74
C ILE A 17 -30.77 20.31 -8.26
N ALA A 18 -29.65 20.44 -8.98
CA ALA A 18 -29.56 20.06 -10.38
C ALA A 18 -29.65 18.53 -10.49
N ALA A 19 -30.82 18.02 -10.88
CA ALA A 19 -31.04 16.60 -11.13
C ALA A 19 -30.29 16.18 -12.41
N ALA A 20 -29.10 15.59 -12.26
CA ALA A 20 -28.43 14.92 -13.36
C ALA A 20 -29.28 13.72 -13.82
N PRO A 21 -29.40 13.46 -15.14
CA PRO A 21 -30.15 12.33 -15.64
C PRO A 21 -29.46 11.03 -15.20
N ALA A 22 -30.10 10.30 -14.30
CA ALA A 22 -29.70 8.94 -13.98
C ALA A 22 -29.87 8.08 -15.24
N THR A 23 -28.76 7.72 -15.87
CA THR A 23 -28.70 6.65 -16.86
C THR A 23 -29.18 5.37 -16.18
N ARG A 24 -30.47 5.06 -16.33
CA ARG A 24 -31.03 3.77 -15.92
C ARG A 24 -30.44 2.70 -16.83
N THR A 25 -29.36 2.06 -16.36
CA THR A 25 -28.88 0.82 -16.96
C THR A 25 -30.06 -0.15 -17.02
N ALA A 26 -30.36 -0.65 -18.21
CA ALA A 26 -31.44 -1.62 -18.42
C ALA A 26 -31.28 -2.79 -17.43
N PRO A 27 -32.38 -3.30 -16.85
CA PRO A 27 -32.30 -4.45 -15.95
C PRO A 27 -31.77 -5.64 -16.75
N ALA A 28 -30.57 -6.12 -16.38
CA ALA A 28 -30.04 -7.37 -16.89
C ALA A 28 -31.04 -8.50 -16.60
N PRO A 29 -31.15 -9.52 -17.48
CA PRO A 29 -31.98 -10.69 -17.21
C PRO A 29 -31.62 -11.27 -15.84
N ALA A 30 -32.64 -11.59 -15.04
CA ALA A 30 -32.50 -12.03 -13.65
C ALA A 30 -31.98 -13.47 -13.56
N THR A 31 -30.82 -13.76 -14.15
CA THR A 31 -30.10 -14.99 -13.84
C THR A 31 -29.62 -14.91 -12.39
N ALA A 32 -29.79 -16.02 -11.65
CA ALA A 32 -29.34 -16.08 -10.26
C ALA A 32 -27.80 -16.00 -10.17
N ASP A 33 -27.12 -16.54 -11.17
CA ASP A 33 -25.66 -16.54 -11.30
C ASP A 33 -25.21 -15.39 -12.22
N ALA A 34 -24.09 -14.74 -11.88
CA ALA A 34 -23.46 -13.75 -12.73
C ALA A 34 -22.73 -14.42 -13.91
N PRO A 35 -22.75 -13.81 -15.11
CA PRO A 35 -21.86 -14.22 -16.19
C PRO A 35 -20.39 -14.08 -15.76
N ALA A 36 -19.56 -15.07 -16.10
CA ALA A 36 -18.16 -15.10 -15.68
C ALA A 36 -17.33 -13.89 -16.19
N ASP A 37 -17.74 -13.33 -17.34
CA ASP A 37 -17.07 -12.22 -18.02
C ASP A 37 -17.68 -10.84 -17.72
N GLU A 38 -18.71 -10.76 -16.89
CA GLU A 38 -19.27 -9.47 -16.50
C GLU A 38 -18.37 -8.77 -15.49
N TYR A 39 -18.14 -7.46 -15.69
CA TYR A 39 -17.22 -6.66 -14.88
C TYR A 39 -17.94 -5.82 -13.84
N PHE A 40 -17.41 -5.83 -12.62
CA PHE A 40 -17.98 -5.16 -11.45
C PHE A 40 -17.07 -4.08 -10.89
N GLY A 41 -17.68 -3.09 -10.23
CA GLY A 41 -16.97 -2.05 -9.50
C GLY A 41 -16.18 -1.06 -10.35
N PRO A 42 -15.44 -0.14 -9.69
CA PRO A 42 -14.60 0.85 -10.36
C PRO A 42 -13.40 0.22 -11.07
N PHE A 43 -12.90 -0.92 -10.57
CA PHE A 43 -11.71 -1.60 -11.11
C PHE A 43 -12.02 -2.60 -12.22
N LYS A 44 -13.30 -2.75 -12.60
CA LYS A 44 -13.75 -3.66 -13.66
C LYS A 44 -13.20 -5.07 -13.46
N TYR A 45 -13.38 -5.64 -12.27
CA TYR A 45 -13.03 -7.05 -12.05
C TYR A 45 -14.24 -7.93 -12.32
N SER A 46 -14.02 -9.01 -13.07
CA SER A 46 -15.04 -10.04 -13.26
C SER A 46 -15.15 -10.95 -12.05
N ALA A 47 -16.25 -11.72 -11.94
CA ALA A 47 -16.43 -12.71 -10.87
C ALA A 47 -15.26 -13.71 -10.82
N LEU A 48 -14.76 -14.15 -11.98
CA LEU A 48 -13.60 -15.01 -12.07
C LEU A 48 -12.31 -14.28 -11.65
N SER A 49 -12.13 -13.03 -12.11
CA SER A 49 -10.93 -12.23 -11.78
C SER A 49 -10.82 -11.93 -10.29
N VAL A 50 -11.95 -11.66 -9.61
CA VAL A 50 -11.98 -11.46 -8.15
C VAL A 50 -11.39 -12.68 -7.44
N ARG A 51 -11.82 -13.88 -7.81
CA ARG A 51 -11.38 -15.13 -7.16
C ARG A 51 -9.90 -15.43 -7.43
N THR A 52 -9.48 -15.36 -8.68
CA THR A 52 -8.08 -15.66 -9.05
C THR A 52 -7.11 -14.63 -8.44
N LYS A 53 -7.52 -13.37 -8.30
CA LYS A 53 -6.71 -12.34 -7.63
C LYS A 53 -6.58 -12.58 -6.12
N ILE A 54 -7.61 -13.06 -5.43
CA ILE A 54 -7.51 -13.43 -4.01
C ILE A 54 -6.42 -14.50 -3.83
N ASP A 55 -6.43 -15.56 -4.66
CA ASP A 55 -5.43 -16.62 -4.60
C ASP A 55 -4.01 -16.10 -4.94
N ALA A 56 -3.90 -15.17 -5.89
CA ALA A 56 -2.63 -14.54 -6.26
C ALA A 56 -2.07 -13.65 -5.13
N LEU A 57 -2.92 -12.90 -4.42
CA LEU A 57 -2.51 -12.11 -3.26
C LEU A 57 -2.08 -13.00 -2.09
N ALA A 58 -2.81 -14.09 -1.81
CA ALA A 58 -2.42 -15.04 -0.78
C ALA A 58 -1.05 -15.65 -1.08
N ARG A 59 -0.78 -16.01 -2.33
CA ARG A 59 0.56 -16.46 -2.76
C ARG A 59 1.61 -15.36 -2.57
N SER A 60 1.31 -14.14 -3.02
CA SER A 60 2.23 -13.00 -2.91
C SER A 60 2.58 -12.68 -1.45
N TYR A 61 1.63 -12.86 -0.52
CA TYR A 61 1.86 -12.76 0.92
C TYR A 61 2.80 -13.86 1.43
N ASN A 62 2.50 -15.12 1.12
CA ASN A 62 3.29 -16.28 1.55
C ASN A 62 4.72 -16.25 1.02
N GLU A 63 4.93 -15.75 -0.20
CA GLU A 63 6.24 -15.64 -0.85
C GLU A 63 6.93 -14.30 -0.57
N ARG A 64 6.30 -13.41 0.20
CA ARG A 64 6.79 -12.07 0.57
C ARG A 64 7.23 -11.22 -0.63
N TRP A 65 6.48 -11.30 -1.73
CA TRP A 65 6.74 -10.55 -2.97
C TRP A 65 6.30 -9.08 -2.91
N GLN A 66 5.38 -8.75 -2.00
CA GLN A 66 4.81 -7.42 -1.83
C GLN A 66 4.70 -7.09 -0.34
N ASP A 67 4.84 -5.81 -0.01
CA ASP A 67 4.62 -5.32 1.35
C ASP A 67 3.14 -5.40 1.76
N ASP A 68 2.92 -5.46 3.07
CA ASP A 68 1.58 -5.68 3.63
C ASP A 68 0.61 -4.53 3.29
N ALA A 69 1.09 -3.29 3.14
CA ALA A 69 0.23 -2.16 2.81
C ALA A 69 -0.26 -2.23 1.35
N SER A 70 0.63 -2.61 0.42
CA SER A 70 0.27 -2.88 -0.97
C SER A 70 -0.73 -4.05 -1.08
N LEU A 71 -0.51 -5.14 -0.33
CA LEU A 71 -1.42 -6.28 -0.30
C LEU A 71 -2.82 -5.90 0.20
N VAL A 72 -2.90 -5.12 1.28
CA VAL A 72 -4.18 -4.62 1.81
C VAL A 72 -4.86 -3.70 0.79
N HIS A 73 -4.11 -2.81 0.16
CA HIS A 73 -4.64 -1.91 -0.87
C HIS A 73 -5.27 -2.67 -2.04
N ASP A 74 -4.58 -3.68 -2.57
CA ASP A 74 -5.08 -4.53 -3.66
C ASP A 74 -6.30 -5.35 -3.21
N ALA A 75 -6.30 -5.88 -1.99
CA ALA A 75 -7.44 -6.59 -1.42
C ALA A 75 -8.69 -5.69 -1.30
N LEU A 76 -8.52 -4.39 -0.97
CA LEU A 76 -9.63 -3.42 -0.94
C LEU A 76 -10.21 -3.15 -2.33
N MET A 77 -9.38 -3.13 -3.38
CA MET A 77 -9.87 -3.03 -4.76
C MET A 77 -10.75 -4.23 -5.12
N ILE A 78 -10.31 -5.43 -4.74
CA ILE A 78 -11.08 -6.68 -4.92
C ILE A 78 -12.39 -6.62 -4.14
N GLU A 79 -12.34 -6.22 -2.86
CA GLU A 79 -13.52 -6.09 -2.01
C GLU A 79 -14.56 -5.15 -2.63
N SER A 80 -14.12 -3.98 -3.12
CA SER A 80 -15.03 -2.99 -3.73
C SER A 80 -15.76 -3.56 -4.95
N SER A 81 -15.07 -4.32 -5.80
CA SER A 81 -15.67 -4.97 -6.97
C SER A 81 -16.61 -6.11 -6.55
N TYR A 82 -16.21 -6.88 -5.54
CA TYR A 82 -17.04 -7.92 -4.94
C TYR A 82 -18.35 -7.36 -4.37
N ARG A 83 -18.35 -6.18 -3.71
CA ARG A 83 -19.58 -5.57 -3.18
C ARG A 83 -20.60 -5.26 -4.28
N VAL A 84 -20.13 -4.74 -5.42
CA VAL A 84 -20.99 -4.43 -6.57
C VAL A 84 -21.52 -5.71 -7.22
N TRP A 85 -20.68 -6.74 -7.34
CA TRP A 85 -21.11 -8.08 -7.77
C TRP A 85 -22.22 -8.63 -6.86
N ALA A 86 -22.00 -8.62 -5.54
CA ALA A 86 -22.94 -9.11 -4.55
C ALA A 86 -24.28 -8.35 -4.55
N GLN A 87 -24.24 -7.03 -4.81
CA GLN A 87 -25.44 -6.22 -4.92
C GLN A 87 -26.26 -6.57 -6.16
N ARG A 88 -25.60 -6.82 -7.31
CA ARG A 88 -26.27 -7.12 -8.58
C ARG A 88 -26.79 -8.56 -8.65
N TYR A 89 -26.03 -9.51 -8.11
CA TYR A 89 -26.33 -10.94 -8.16
C TYR A 89 -26.38 -11.57 -6.77
N PRO A 90 -27.28 -11.15 -5.86
CA PRO A 90 -27.25 -11.56 -4.45
C PRO A 90 -27.46 -13.06 -4.19
N ARG A 91 -27.88 -13.82 -5.21
CA ARG A 91 -28.10 -15.27 -5.14
C ARG A 91 -27.00 -16.09 -5.83
N ASP A 92 -25.96 -15.44 -6.33
CA ASP A 92 -24.87 -16.12 -7.01
C ASP A 92 -24.14 -17.03 -6.02
N LYS A 93 -24.06 -18.31 -6.37
CA LYS A 93 -23.48 -19.37 -5.53
C LYS A 93 -22.00 -19.15 -5.21
N TRP A 94 -21.29 -18.30 -5.96
CA TRP A 94 -19.88 -18.00 -5.72
C TRP A 94 -19.65 -16.88 -4.70
N LEU A 95 -20.69 -16.13 -4.30
CA LEU A 95 -20.50 -15.00 -3.39
C LEU A 95 -20.03 -15.41 -2.00
N ALA A 96 -20.67 -16.40 -1.39
CA ALA A 96 -20.34 -16.87 -0.05
C ALA A 96 -18.89 -17.41 0.06
N PRO A 97 -18.45 -18.37 -0.79
CA PRO A 97 -17.06 -18.84 -0.76
C PRO A 97 -16.04 -17.72 -1.05
N THR A 98 -16.34 -16.83 -2.00
CA THR A 98 -15.40 -15.75 -2.35
C THR A 98 -15.21 -14.75 -1.20
N ALA A 99 -16.30 -14.30 -0.55
CA ALA A 99 -16.18 -13.42 0.61
C ALA A 99 -15.48 -14.08 1.80
N TYR A 100 -15.69 -15.39 1.99
CA TYR A 100 -15.01 -16.14 3.04
C TYR A 100 -13.51 -16.25 2.76
N HIS A 101 -13.10 -16.54 1.52
CA HIS A 101 -11.68 -16.55 1.13
C HIS A 101 -11.04 -15.16 1.26
N LEU A 102 -11.76 -14.09 0.91
CA LEU A 102 -11.27 -12.72 1.13
C LEU A 102 -11.07 -12.42 2.62
N ALA A 103 -11.97 -12.90 3.49
CA ALA A 103 -11.78 -12.79 4.95
C ALA A 103 -10.55 -13.57 5.44
N GLN A 104 -10.29 -14.75 4.87
CA GLN A 104 -9.09 -15.54 5.19
C GLN A 104 -7.81 -14.83 4.74
N LEU A 105 -7.77 -14.27 3.53
CA LEU A 105 -6.66 -13.46 3.05
C LEU A 105 -6.35 -12.31 4.02
N TYR A 106 -7.37 -11.53 4.40
CA TYR A 106 -7.19 -10.45 5.37
C TYR A 106 -6.73 -10.96 6.75
N GLN A 107 -7.12 -12.16 7.16
CA GLN A 107 -6.66 -12.76 8.42
C GLN A 107 -5.19 -13.19 8.36
N GLU A 108 -4.72 -13.63 7.19
CA GLU A 108 -3.34 -14.06 6.98
C GLU A 108 -2.37 -12.89 7.04
N VAL A 109 -2.73 -11.74 6.48
CA VAL A 109 -1.92 -10.51 6.53
C VAL A 109 -1.80 -10.01 7.98
N GLN A 110 -0.60 -10.05 8.56
CA GLN A 110 -0.35 -9.73 9.97
C GLN A 110 -0.32 -8.22 10.28
N THR A 111 -1.33 -7.46 9.83
CA THR A 111 -1.49 -6.05 10.19
C THR A 111 -2.79 -5.80 10.97
N PRO A 112 -2.85 -4.76 11.83
CA PRO A 112 -4.08 -4.38 12.53
C PRO A 112 -5.22 -3.99 11.57
N ASP A 113 -4.88 -3.37 10.44
CA ASP A 113 -5.85 -2.93 9.44
C ASP A 113 -6.48 -4.12 8.69
N ALA A 114 -5.65 -5.04 8.18
CA ALA A 114 -6.14 -6.28 7.56
C ALA A 114 -7.01 -7.08 8.55
N ARG A 115 -6.62 -7.13 9.83
CA ARG A 115 -7.43 -7.78 10.88
C ARG A 115 -8.83 -7.17 11.03
N ALA A 116 -8.95 -5.84 10.98
CA ALA A 116 -10.25 -5.18 11.02
C ALA A 116 -11.12 -5.58 9.81
N HIS A 117 -10.52 -5.62 8.63
CA HIS A 117 -11.19 -6.09 7.40
C HIS A 117 -11.59 -7.57 7.46
N ALA A 118 -10.75 -8.44 8.03
CA ALA A 118 -11.06 -9.85 8.23
C ALA A 118 -12.32 -10.02 9.10
N LEU A 119 -12.39 -9.31 10.22
CA LEU A 119 -13.56 -9.33 11.10
C LEU A 119 -14.82 -8.84 10.38
N ALA A 120 -14.73 -7.70 9.69
CA ALA A 120 -15.85 -7.13 8.94
C ALA A 120 -16.35 -8.11 7.86
N MET A 121 -15.45 -8.77 7.15
CA MET A 121 -15.81 -9.76 6.12
C MET A 121 -16.41 -11.03 6.71
N TYR A 122 -15.89 -11.57 7.83
CA TYR A 122 -16.52 -12.70 8.51
C TYR A 122 -17.93 -12.36 9.01
N GLN A 123 -18.12 -11.17 9.59
CA GLN A 123 -19.44 -10.70 10.01
C GLN A 123 -20.39 -10.57 8.82
N TYR A 124 -19.91 -10.02 7.71
CA TYR A 124 -20.68 -9.91 6.48
C TYR A 124 -21.11 -11.28 5.96
N VAL A 125 -20.20 -12.26 5.86
CA VAL A 125 -20.52 -13.63 5.41
C VAL A 125 -21.58 -14.27 6.31
N ALA A 126 -21.40 -14.18 7.63
CA ALA A 126 -22.33 -14.74 8.61
C ALA A 126 -23.76 -14.17 8.51
N LYS A 127 -23.87 -12.89 8.14
CA LYS A 127 -25.13 -12.13 8.02
C LYS A 127 -25.79 -12.27 6.65
N ALA A 128 -25.01 -12.13 5.57
CA ALA A 128 -25.53 -12.09 4.20
C ALA A 128 -25.87 -13.48 3.64
N PHE A 129 -25.14 -14.53 4.07
CA PHE A 129 -25.30 -15.89 3.54
C PHE A 129 -25.64 -16.90 4.64
N PRO A 130 -26.68 -16.68 5.47
CA PRO A 130 -26.82 -17.36 6.75
C PRO A 130 -26.97 -18.89 6.68
N ALA A 131 -27.42 -19.41 5.54
CA ALA A 131 -27.61 -20.83 5.28
C ALA A 131 -26.38 -21.53 4.66
N SER A 132 -25.31 -20.80 4.33
CA SER A 132 -24.13 -21.37 3.68
C SER A 132 -23.18 -22.01 4.70
N LYS A 133 -22.35 -22.95 4.22
CA LYS A 133 -21.28 -23.57 5.03
C LYS A 133 -20.27 -22.53 5.51
N GLU A 134 -19.98 -21.54 4.66
CA GLU A 134 -19.08 -20.44 4.94
C GLU A 134 -19.60 -19.56 6.07
N ALA A 135 -20.90 -19.29 6.14
CA ALA A 135 -21.48 -18.56 7.26
C ALA A 135 -21.37 -19.33 8.58
N HIS A 136 -21.54 -20.66 8.56
CA HIS A 136 -21.26 -21.49 9.73
C HIS A 136 -19.80 -21.35 10.19
N ASN A 137 -18.85 -21.48 9.26
CA ASN A 137 -17.42 -21.35 9.54
C ASN A 137 -17.06 -19.92 10.02
N ALA A 138 -17.62 -18.88 9.42
CA ALA A 138 -17.40 -17.49 9.81
C ALA A 138 -17.88 -17.23 11.23
N ARG A 139 -19.06 -17.75 11.63
CA ARG A 139 -19.54 -17.65 13.02
C ARG A 139 -18.64 -18.41 13.98
N LEU A 140 -18.16 -19.59 13.60
CA LEU A 140 -17.21 -20.34 14.41
C LEU A 140 -15.92 -19.54 14.63
N ARG A 141 -15.36 -18.97 13.55
CA ARG A 141 -14.16 -18.12 13.61
C ARG A 141 -14.38 -16.89 14.50
N LEU A 142 -15.51 -16.20 14.35
CA LEU A 142 -15.85 -15.04 15.19
C LEU A 142 -15.96 -15.39 16.68
N ARG A 143 -16.49 -16.57 17.03
CA ARG A 143 -16.53 -17.04 18.42
C ARG A 143 -15.15 -17.42 18.97
N GLN A 144 -14.29 -18.02 18.13
CA GLN A 144 -12.93 -18.39 18.51
C GLN A 144 -12.00 -17.18 18.61
N GLY A 145 -12.33 -16.09 17.92
CA GLY A 145 -11.44 -14.95 17.73
C GLY A 145 -10.43 -15.18 16.60
N LEU A 146 -9.74 -14.11 16.23
CA LEU A 146 -8.62 -14.19 15.29
C LEU A 146 -7.33 -14.53 16.05
N PRO A 147 -6.41 -15.32 15.46
CA PRO A 147 -5.09 -15.58 16.05
C PRO A 147 -4.38 -14.28 16.42
N PRO A 148 -3.50 -14.24 17.45
CA PRO A 148 -2.71 -13.03 17.74
C PRO A 148 -1.85 -12.58 16.56
N LEU A 149 -1.58 -11.27 16.45
CA LEU A 149 -0.60 -10.78 15.49
C LEU A 149 0.79 -11.26 15.90
N HIS A 150 1.62 -11.58 14.91
CA HIS A 150 3.02 -11.91 15.13
C HIS A 150 3.90 -11.08 14.20
N PRO A 151 5.14 -10.79 14.62
CA PRO A 151 6.09 -10.07 13.76
C PRO A 151 6.43 -10.94 12.55
N GLU A 152 6.35 -10.33 11.36
CA GLU A 152 6.69 -10.96 10.09
C GLU A 152 8.07 -10.50 9.61
N SER A 153 8.76 -11.37 8.86
CA SER A 153 10.04 -11.01 8.23
C SER A 153 9.83 -9.86 7.23
N PRO A 154 10.71 -8.85 7.17
CA PRO A 154 10.56 -7.77 6.19
C PRO A 154 10.57 -8.33 4.77
N VAL A 155 9.80 -7.71 3.89
CA VAL A 155 9.82 -8.06 2.47
C VAL A 155 11.19 -7.72 1.88
N SER A 156 11.77 -8.67 1.15
CA SER A 156 12.96 -8.37 0.35
C SER A 156 12.49 -7.57 -0.86
N PRO A 157 13.00 -6.35 -1.11
CA PRO A 157 12.65 -5.64 -2.33
C PRO A 157 13.08 -6.51 -3.51
N THR A 158 12.11 -6.87 -4.37
CA THR A 158 12.45 -7.44 -5.68
C THR A 158 13.40 -6.45 -6.35
N PRO A 159 14.61 -6.85 -6.76
CA PRO A 159 15.54 -5.95 -7.43
C PRO A 159 14.85 -5.34 -8.63
N ASN A 160 14.65 -4.03 -8.65
CA ASN A 160 14.10 -3.35 -9.81
C ASN A 160 15.16 -3.45 -10.93
N PRO A 161 14.92 -4.21 -12.02
CA PRO A 161 15.91 -4.38 -13.09
C PRO A 161 16.16 -3.08 -13.87
N TYR A 162 15.29 -2.07 -13.68
CA TYR A 162 15.41 -0.73 -14.24
C TYR A 162 15.83 0.30 -13.19
N ALA A 163 16.19 -0.10 -11.97
CA ALA A 163 16.83 0.83 -11.05
C ALA A 163 18.09 1.37 -11.72
N PRO A 164 18.28 2.69 -11.79
CA PRO A 164 19.51 3.23 -12.33
C PRO A 164 20.67 2.63 -11.53
N THR A 165 21.57 1.91 -12.21
CA THR A 165 22.84 1.50 -11.62
C THR A 165 23.45 2.75 -10.99
N PRO A 166 23.76 2.75 -9.67
CA PRO A 166 24.35 3.93 -9.05
C PRO A 166 25.55 4.32 -9.88
N THR A 167 25.50 5.52 -10.47
CA THR A 167 26.65 6.06 -11.19
C THR A 167 27.79 6.09 -10.19
N PRO A 168 28.95 5.46 -10.46
CA PRO A 168 30.06 5.50 -9.53
C PRO A 168 30.31 6.96 -9.19
N THR A 169 30.10 7.32 -7.92
CA THR A 169 30.47 8.64 -7.42
C THR A 169 31.97 8.71 -7.63
N ALA A 170 32.43 9.67 -8.44
CA ALA A 170 33.85 9.89 -8.65
C ALA A 170 34.50 9.98 -7.26
N GLU A 171 35.39 9.04 -6.97
CA GLU A 171 36.21 9.06 -5.79
C GLU A 171 36.87 10.45 -5.74
N PRO A 172 36.78 11.19 -4.61
CA PRO A 172 37.31 12.53 -4.54
C PRO A 172 38.78 12.47 -4.96
N THR A 173 39.09 13.08 -6.10
CA THR A 173 40.47 13.24 -6.56
C THR A 173 41.18 14.00 -5.47
N ALA A 174 42.16 13.36 -4.82
CA ALA A 174 42.95 13.95 -3.77
C ALA A 174 43.41 15.34 -4.23
N THR A 175 43.02 16.38 -3.49
CA THR A 175 43.47 17.75 -3.74
C THR A 175 45.01 17.73 -3.72
N PRO A 176 45.69 18.22 -4.77
CA PRO A 176 47.13 18.26 -4.77
C PRO A 176 47.60 19.07 -3.56
N SER A 177 48.44 18.45 -2.74
CA SER A 177 49.07 19.09 -1.59
C SER A 177 49.79 20.36 -2.07
N PRO A 178 49.64 21.51 -1.38
CA PRO A 178 50.28 22.75 -1.80
C PRO A 178 51.79 22.56 -1.89
N THR A 179 52.34 22.93 -3.05
CA THR A 179 53.78 22.99 -3.28
C THR A 179 54.43 23.87 -2.21
N PRO A 180 55.45 23.39 -1.48
CA PRO A 180 56.12 24.19 -0.46
C PRO A 180 56.72 25.45 -1.09
N THR A 181 56.39 26.61 -0.53
CA THR A 181 57.02 27.89 -0.82
C THR A 181 58.52 27.78 -0.55
N ALA A 182 59.35 28.05 -1.57
CA ALA A 182 60.80 28.03 -1.44
C ALA A 182 61.26 29.07 -0.42
N THR A 183 61.93 28.60 0.64
CA THR A 183 62.66 29.43 1.60
C THR A 183 63.81 30.14 0.88
N PRO A 184 63.98 31.47 1.04
CA PRO A 184 65.11 32.18 0.44
C PRO A 184 66.44 31.69 1.03
N THR A 185 67.34 31.25 0.15
CA THR A 185 68.71 30.85 0.46
C THR A 185 69.50 32.04 0.99
N ALA A 186 70.10 31.89 2.17
CA ALA A 186 70.99 32.87 2.77
C ALA A 186 72.23 33.14 1.90
N THR A 187 72.57 34.42 1.75
CA THR A 187 73.77 34.92 1.08
C THR A 187 75.04 34.38 1.74
N PRO A 188 75.99 33.78 0.98
CA PRO A 188 77.24 33.32 1.55
C PRO A 188 78.15 34.48 1.96
N SER A 189 78.71 34.35 3.16
CA SER A 189 79.72 35.25 3.74
C SER A 189 81.04 35.17 2.95
N PRO A 190 81.72 36.29 2.64
CA PRO A 190 82.99 36.28 1.94
C PRO A 190 84.12 35.69 2.80
N THR A 191 84.83 34.72 2.22
CA THR A 191 86.02 34.08 2.80
C THR A 191 87.20 35.06 2.87
N PRO A 192 87.91 35.15 4.02
CA PRO A 192 89.09 35.99 4.15
C PRO A 192 90.28 35.49 3.31
N GLN A 193 90.92 36.44 2.62
CA GLN A 193 92.03 36.25 1.68
C GLN A 193 93.36 35.97 2.43
N PRO A 194 94.16 34.98 2.03
CA PRO A 194 95.41 34.64 2.70
C PRO A 194 96.53 35.66 2.43
N LYS A 195 97.20 36.08 3.52
CA LYS A 195 98.40 36.92 3.55
C LYS A 195 99.57 36.24 2.83
N ARG A 196 100.07 36.89 1.78
CA ARG A 196 101.28 36.53 1.02
C ARG A 196 102.53 36.81 1.85
N LYS A 197 103.25 35.77 2.27
CA LYS A 197 104.61 35.86 2.81
C LYS A 197 105.60 36.14 1.67
N ARG A 198 106.37 37.22 1.78
CA ARG A 198 107.58 37.46 0.99
C ARG A 198 108.72 36.64 1.59
N LEU A 199 109.41 35.85 0.77
CA LEU A 199 110.77 35.40 1.06
C LEU A 199 111.75 36.32 0.33
N PHE A 200 112.77 36.75 1.08
CA PHE A 200 114.12 37.03 0.58
C PHE A 200 115.01 35.90 1.11
#